data_AF-A0A8T5YN86-F1
#
_entry.id   AF-A0A8T5YN86-F1
#
_cell.length_a   1.000
_cell.length_b   1.000
_cell.length_c   1.000
_cell.angle_alpha   90.00
_cell.angle_beta   90.00
_cell.angle_gamma   90.00
#
_symmetry.space_group_name_H-M   'P 1'
#
loop_
_entity.id
_entity.type
_entity.pdbx_description
1 polymer ?
#
loop_
_entity_poly.entity_id
_entity_poly.type
_entity_poly.pdbx_seq_one_letter_code
_entity_poly.pdbx_strand_id
1 'polypeptide(L)'
;NCVTASLMCCWSLPALAEQSSSEIKIVRDEYGMPHIYANDTWHLFYGYGYVVAQDRLFQMEMARRSTQGTVAEVLGKDFVKFDKDIRRNYWPDAIRAQIAALSPEDMSILQGYADGMNAWIDKVNTNPETLLPKQFNT
;
A
#
# COMPACT_ATOMS: atom_id res chain seq x y z
N ASN A 1 -26.81 64.21 -7.53
CA ASN A 1 -25.54 64.05 -6.78
C ASN A 1 -25.82 63.72 -5.32
N CYS A 2 -25.93 62.43 -4.98
CA CYS A 2 -25.59 61.97 -3.64
C CYS A 2 -25.18 60.49 -3.78
N VAL A 3 -23.94 60.22 -3.40
CA VAL A 3 -23.25 58.95 -3.58
C VAL A 3 -23.48 58.11 -2.33
N THR A 4 -23.99 56.89 -2.47
CA THR A 4 -23.89 55.86 -1.44
C THR A 4 -23.31 54.59 -2.08
N ALA A 5 -21.99 54.47 -1.97
CA ALA A 5 -21.25 53.28 -2.34
C ALA A 5 -21.28 52.29 -1.16
N SER A 6 -22.14 51.28 -1.27
CA SER A 6 -22.07 50.11 -0.38
C SER A 6 -21.00 49.16 -0.92
N LEU A 7 -19.85 49.10 -0.25
CA LEU A 7 -18.83 48.07 -0.47
C LEU A 7 -19.42 46.69 -0.13
N MET A 8 -19.76 45.90 -1.14
CA MET A 8 -19.79 44.44 -1.00
C MET A 8 -18.35 43.94 -0.96
N CYS A 9 -17.86 43.63 0.23
CA CYS A 9 -16.63 42.89 0.41
C CYS A 9 -16.95 41.39 0.18
N CYS A 10 -17.00 40.96 -1.08
CA CYS A 10 -17.01 39.55 -1.42
C CYS A 10 -15.63 38.97 -1.10
N TRP A 11 -15.48 38.40 0.10
CA TRP A 11 -14.37 37.51 0.39
C TRP A 11 -14.57 36.25 -0.45
N SER A 12 -13.88 36.19 -1.57
CA SER A 12 -13.69 34.96 -2.34
C SER A 12 -12.87 33.99 -1.49
N LEU A 13 -13.56 33.17 -0.70
CA LEU A 13 -13.02 31.88 -0.28
C LEU A 13 -12.63 31.14 -1.57
N PRO A 14 -11.36 30.77 -1.77
CA PRO A 14 -11.02 29.92 -2.90
C PRO A 14 -11.86 28.65 -2.75
N ALA A 15 -12.59 28.31 -3.81
CA ALA A 15 -13.30 27.05 -3.91
C ALA A 15 -12.33 25.94 -3.48
N LEU A 16 -12.74 25.12 -2.51
CA LEU A 16 -12.09 23.85 -2.22
C LEU A 16 -11.97 23.13 -3.56
N ALA A 17 -10.75 23.07 -4.09
CA ALA A 17 -10.51 22.41 -5.36
C ALA A 17 -11.11 21.01 -5.28
N GLU A 18 -11.98 20.67 -6.24
CA GLU A 18 -12.56 19.34 -6.36
C GLU A 18 -11.41 18.34 -6.47
N GLN A 19 -11.13 17.60 -5.40
CA GLN A 19 -10.05 16.62 -5.38
C GLN A 19 -10.53 15.41 -6.22
N SER A 20 -9.77 15.07 -7.27
CA SER A 20 -10.10 13.93 -8.14
C SER A 20 -10.11 12.64 -7.32
N SER A 21 -11.05 11.73 -7.59
CA SER A 21 -11.06 10.40 -6.94
C SER A 21 -9.78 9.61 -7.17
N SER A 22 -9.04 9.91 -8.26
CA SER A 22 -7.78 9.26 -8.61
C SER A 22 -6.54 9.82 -7.93
N GLU A 23 -6.64 10.92 -7.19
CA GLU A 23 -5.46 11.57 -6.59
C GLU A 23 -5.06 10.91 -5.27
N ILE A 24 -3.80 10.50 -5.17
CA ILE A 24 -3.16 10.02 -3.95
C ILE A 24 -2.00 10.94 -3.62
N LYS A 25 -2.03 11.55 -2.44
CA LYS A 25 -0.93 12.37 -1.92
C LYS A 25 -0.27 11.68 -0.74
N ILE A 26 1.05 11.50 -0.83
CA ILE A 26 1.88 10.94 0.24
C ILE A 26 2.79 12.05 0.76
N VAL A 27 2.75 12.29 2.08
CA VAL A 27 3.63 13.23 2.78
C VAL A 27 4.38 12.47 3.85
N ARG A 28 5.70 12.59 3.90
CA ARG A 28 6.51 12.03 4.99
C ARG A 28 6.92 13.13 5.94
N ASP A 29 6.85 12.86 7.24
CA ASP A 29 7.37 13.77 8.25
C ASP A 29 8.91 13.73 8.33
N GLU A 30 9.48 14.48 9.27
CA GLU A 30 10.94 14.58 9.48
C GLU A 30 11.59 13.25 9.90
N TYR A 31 10.81 12.30 10.42
CA TYR A 31 11.25 10.96 10.79
C TYR A 31 10.97 9.91 9.70
N GLY A 32 10.39 10.33 8.57
CA GLY A 32 10.05 9.47 7.45
C GLY A 32 8.69 8.77 7.58
N MET A 33 7.89 9.07 8.61
CA MET A 33 6.56 8.47 8.80
C MET A 33 5.60 8.96 7.70
N PRO A 34 5.00 8.06 6.90
CA PRO A 34 4.12 8.45 5.81
C PRO A 34 2.70 8.76 6.29
N HIS A 35 2.16 9.87 5.81
CA HIS A 35 0.76 10.28 5.87
C HIS A 35 0.17 10.23 4.47
N ILE A 36 -1.03 9.64 4.34
CA ILE A 36 -1.64 9.31 3.06
C ILE A 36 -2.99 9.98 2.98
N TYR A 37 -3.21 10.70 1.89
CA TYR A 37 -4.45 11.41 1.62
C TYR A 37 -4.99 10.89 0.28
N ALA A 38 -6.23 10.40 0.31
CA ALA A 38 -6.95 9.85 -0.84
C ALA A 38 -8.46 10.01 -0.61
N ASN A 39 -9.24 9.87 -1.68
CA ASN A 39 -10.68 10.20 -1.68
C ASN A 39 -11.61 8.97 -1.68
N ASP A 40 -11.05 7.77 -1.77
CA ASP A 40 -11.78 6.51 -1.60
C ASP A 40 -10.92 5.42 -0.93
N THR A 41 -11.56 4.33 -0.55
CA THR A 41 -10.95 3.21 0.18
C THR A 41 -9.80 2.59 -0.60
N TRP A 42 -9.99 2.30 -1.89
CA TRP A 42 -8.95 1.64 -2.69
C TRP A 42 -7.71 2.51 -2.80
N HIS A 43 -7.85 3.80 -3.11
CA HIS A 43 -6.72 4.73 -3.25
C HIS A 43 -5.99 4.97 -1.93
N LEU A 44 -6.71 4.98 -0.80
CA LEU A 44 -6.10 5.11 0.52
C LEU A 44 -5.17 3.92 0.83
N PHE A 45 -5.67 2.71 0.64
CA PHE A 45 -4.89 1.50 0.90
C PHE A 45 -3.82 1.25 -0.17
N TYR A 46 -4.04 1.69 -1.42
CA TYR A 46 -3.00 1.74 -2.44
C TYR A 46 -1.81 2.58 -2.00
N GLY A 47 -2.06 3.82 -1.54
CA GLY A 47 -0.99 4.66 -1.02
C GLY A 47 -0.25 3.95 0.12
N TYR A 48 -0.98 3.24 0.98
CA TYR A 48 -0.39 2.54 2.12
C TYR A 48 0.50 1.37 1.69
N GLY A 49 0.01 0.51 0.80
CA GLY A 49 0.81 -0.57 0.23
C GLY A 49 2.06 -0.04 -0.47
N TYR A 50 1.94 1.06 -1.20
CA TYR A 50 3.05 1.71 -1.89
C TYR A 50 4.16 2.15 -0.94
N VAL A 51 3.84 2.88 0.14
CA VAL A 51 4.87 3.32 1.10
C VAL A 51 5.46 2.16 1.92
N VAL A 52 4.69 1.12 2.22
CA VAL A 52 5.21 -0.09 2.87
C VAL A 52 6.22 -0.79 1.97
N ALA A 53 5.92 -0.91 0.67
CA ALA A 53 6.85 -1.48 -0.28
C ALA A 53 8.11 -0.63 -0.47
N GLN A 54 8.02 0.70 -0.37
CA GLN A 54 9.22 1.56 -0.34
C GLN A 54 10.12 1.26 0.86
N ASP A 55 9.52 1.21 2.06
CA ASP A 55 10.30 1.21 3.30
C ASP A 55 10.74 -0.20 3.73
N ARG A 56 9.92 -1.23 3.45
CA ARG A 56 10.00 -2.55 4.11
C ARG A 56 9.84 -3.74 3.15
N LEU A 57 10.10 -3.58 1.86
CA LEU A 57 9.88 -4.65 0.87
C LEU A 57 10.46 -6.01 1.26
N PHE A 58 11.76 -6.07 1.61
CA PHE A 58 12.40 -7.33 1.97
C PHE A 58 11.82 -7.95 3.25
N GLN A 59 11.53 -7.12 4.25
CA GLN A 59 10.89 -7.57 5.50
C GLN A 59 9.52 -8.19 5.19
N MET A 60 8.70 -7.52 4.37
CA MET A 60 7.38 -8.01 3.99
C MET A 60 7.46 -9.25 3.11
N GLU A 61 8.47 -9.38 2.25
CA GLU A 61 8.69 -10.59 1.48
C GLU A 61 9.00 -11.79 2.37
N MET A 62 9.92 -11.63 3.32
CA MET A 62 10.25 -12.71 4.25
C MET A 62 9.07 -13.06 5.17
N ALA A 63 8.26 -12.07 5.55
CA ALA A 63 7.01 -12.31 6.28
C ALA A 63 5.98 -13.07 5.43
N ARG A 64 5.81 -12.71 4.15
CA ARG A 64 4.95 -13.44 3.20
C ARG A 64 5.37 -14.90 3.08
N ARG A 65 6.67 -15.16 2.90
CA ARG A 65 7.21 -16.53 2.84
C ARG A 65 7.02 -17.28 4.15
N SER A 66 7.23 -16.60 5.28
CA SER A 66 7.08 -17.21 6.60
C SER A 66 5.63 -17.61 6.90
N THR A 67 4.66 -16.76 6.54
CA THR A 67 3.24 -17.03 6.80
C THR A 67 2.64 -18.09 5.86
N GLN A 68 3.18 -18.23 4.65
CA GLN A 68 2.74 -19.24 3.68
C GLN A 68 3.57 -20.53 3.73
N GLY A 69 4.68 -20.53 4.46
CA GLY A 69 5.63 -21.63 4.53
C GLY A 69 6.33 -21.85 3.20
N THR A 70 6.96 -20.82 2.63
CA THR A 70 7.75 -20.87 1.38
C THR A 70 9.15 -20.27 1.58
N VAL A 71 9.71 -20.39 2.78
CA VAL A 71 11.03 -19.86 3.14
C VAL A 71 12.15 -20.74 2.57
N ALA A 72 11.94 -22.05 2.52
CA ALA A 72 12.95 -23.00 2.03
C ALA A 72 13.27 -22.82 0.54
N GLU A 73 12.39 -22.16 -0.22
CA GLU A 73 12.62 -21.83 -1.63
C GLU A 73 13.81 -20.89 -1.83
N VAL A 74 14.07 -19.99 -0.87
CA VAL A 74 15.12 -18.96 -0.98
C VAL A 74 16.24 -19.14 0.04
N LEU A 75 15.98 -19.76 1.20
CA LEU A 75 16.99 -20.03 2.24
C LEU A 75 17.43 -21.50 2.32
N GLY A 76 16.84 -22.38 1.49
CA GLY A 76 17.26 -23.77 1.35
C GLY A 76 16.73 -24.74 2.40
N LYS A 77 17.34 -25.93 2.41
CA LYS A 77 16.84 -27.14 3.08
C LYS A 77 16.57 -27.02 4.59
N ASP A 78 17.25 -26.11 5.27
CA ASP A 78 17.16 -25.98 6.73
C ASP A 78 15.77 -25.48 7.17
N PHE A 79 15.02 -24.84 6.26
CA PHE A 79 13.66 -24.34 6.50
C PHE A 79 12.55 -25.29 6.02
N VAL A 80 12.86 -26.46 5.45
CA VAL A 80 11.84 -27.39 4.92
C VAL A 80 10.88 -27.86 6.00
N LYS A 81 11.39 -28.16 7.20
CA LYS A 81 10.52 -28.55 8.32
C LYS A 81 9.61 -27.40 8.74
N PHE A 82 10.15 -26.18 8.82
CA PHE A 82 9.39 -24.98 9.13
C PHE A 82 8.24 -24.77 8.14
N ASP A 83 8.53 -24.82 6.83
CA ASP A 83 7.52 -24.66 5.78
C ASP A 83 6.41 -25.71 5.87
N LYS A 84 6.76 -26.98 6.11
CA LYS A 84 5.78 -28.06 6.31
C LYS A 84 4.91 -27.85 7.54
N ASP A 85 5.46 -27.31 8.62
CA ASP A 85 4.73 -27.08 9.87
C ASP A 85 3.76 -25.91 9.72
N ILE A 86 4.17 -24.82 9.06
CA ILE A 86 3.27 -23.69 8.73
C ILE A 86 2.10 -24.18 7.88
N ARG A 87 2.36 -24.87 6.76
CA ARG A 87 1.32 -25.35 5.85
C ARG A 87 0.35 -26.35 6.49
N ARG A 88 0.81 -27.12 7.48
CA ARG A 88 -0.06 -28.04 8.22
C ARG A 88 -1.02 -27.32 9.17
N ASN A 89 -0.66 -26.10 9.61
CA ASN A 89 -1.36 -25.39 10.67
C ASN A 89 -2.46 -24.43 10.16
N TYR A 90 -2.74 -24.41 8.85
CA TYR A 90 -3.85 -23.61 8.30
C TYR A 90 -4.43 -24.23 7.04
N TRP A 91 -5.60 -23.74 6.61
CA TRP A 91 -6.29 -24.16 5.39
C TRP A 91 -6.42 -22.98 4.42
N PRO A 92 -5.56 -22.84 3.39
CA PRO A 92 -5.52 -21.65 2.53
C PRO A 92 -6.83 -21.39 1.79
N ASP A 93 -7.53 -22.44 1.35
CA ASP A 93 -8.77 -22.30 0.58
C ASP A 93 -9.91 -21.72 1.44
N ALA A 94 -9.88 -21.93 2.76
CA ALA A 94 -10.85 -21.32 3.66
C ALA A 94 -10.64 -19.81 3.77
N ILE A 95 -9.38 -19.34 3.76
CA ILE A 95 -9.06 -17.90 3.72
C ILE A 95 -9.46 -17.31 2.37
N ARG A 96 -9.22 -18.01 1.26
CA ARG A 96 -9.66 -17.57 -0.07
C ARG A 96 -11.18 -17.45 -0.16
N ALA A 97 -11.90 -18.40 0.41
CA ALA A 97 -13.37 -18.35 0.48
C ALA A 97 -13.87 -17.16 1.30
N GLN A 98 -13.21 -16.82 2.41
CA GLN A 98 -13.53 -15.63 3.20
C GLN A 98 -13.30 -14.34 2.41
N ILE A 99 -12.15 -14.22 1.73
CA ILE A 99 -11.86 -13.05 0.88
C ILE A 99 -12.88 -12.93 -0.26
N ALA A 100 -13.25 -14.03 -0.89
CA ALA A 100 -14.24 -14.05 -1.97
C ALA A 100 -15.66 -13.66 -1.52
N ALA A 101 -15.95 -13.73 -0.21
CA ALA A 101 -17.23 -13.36 0.37
C ALA A 101 -17.28 -11.92 0.91
N LEU A 102 -16.18 -11.15 0.79
CA LEU A 102 -16.12 -9.78 1.26
C LEU A 102 -17.05 -8.85 0.46
N SER A 103 -17.48 -7.77 1.12
CA SER A 103 -18.15 -6.67 0.44
C SER A 103 -17.18 -5.97 -0.53
N PRO A 104 -17.67 -5.23 -1.55
CA PRO A 104 -16.80 -4.47 -2.43
C PRO A 104 -15.90 -3.46 -1.70
N GLU A 105 -16.40 -2.81 -0.64
CA GLU A 105 -15.61 -1.88 0.18
C GLU A 105 -14.51 -2.60 0.97
N ASP A 106 -14.83 -3.72 1.63
CA ASP A 106 -13.81 -4.49 2.38
C ASP A 106 -12.76 -5.10 1.44
N MET A 107 -13.17 -5.57 0.26
CA MET A 107 -12.24 -6.06 -0.76
C MET A 107 -11.33 -4.95 -1.28
N SER A 108 -11.83 -3.71 -1.38
CA SER A 108 -11.05 -2.55 -1.83
C SER A 108 -9.87 -2.26 -0.90
N ILE A 109 -9.98 -2.58 0.39
CA ILE A 109 -8.88 -2.47 1.36
C ILE A 109 -7.72 -3.40 0.98
N LEU A 110 -8.02 -4.70 0.84
CA LEU A 110 -7.00 -5.72 0.55
C LEU A 110 -6.42 -5.54 -0.86
N GLN A 111 -7.30 -5.27 -1.82
CA GLN A 111 -6.94 -5.10 -3.22
C GLN A 111 -6.10 -3.85 -3.42
N GLY A 112 -6.53 -2.70 -2.88
CA GLY A 112 -5.77 -1.45 -2.94
C GLY A 112 -4.38 -1.62 -2.34
N TYR A 113 -4.29 -2.21 -1.14
CA TYR A 113 -2.99 -2.48 -0.51
C TYR A 113 -2.06 -3.34 -1.38
N ALA A 114 -2.57 -4.44 -1.94
CA ALA A 114 -1.79 -5.30 -2.82
C ALA A 114 -1.33 -4.57 -4.09
N ASP A 115 -2.24 -3.82 -4.73
CA ASP A 115 -1.94 -3.07 -5.96
C ASP A 115 -0.91 -1.97 -5.73
N GLY A 116 -0.98 -1.28 -4.58
CA GLY A 116 0.00 -0.29 -4.17
C GLY A 116 1.40 -0.88 -3.98
N MET A 117 1.50 -2.04 -3.32
CA MET A 117 2.77 -2.76 -3.19
C MET A 117 3.32 -3.16 -4.57
N ASN A 118 2.45 -3.73 -5.43
CA ASN A 118 2.83 -4.18 -6.77
C ASN A 118 3.37 -3.03 -7.61
N ALA A 119 2.76 -1.85 -7.56
CA ALA A 119 3.21 -0.69 -8.31
C ALA A 119 4.64 -0.23 -7.93
N TRP A 120 5.03 -0.35 -6.66
CA TRP A 120 6.42 -0.10 -6.27
C TRP A 120 7.35 -1.24 -6.67
N ILE A 121 6.91 -2.49 -6.52
CA ILE A 121 7.68 -3.67 -6.94
C ILE A 121 7.98 -3.62 -8.45
N ASP A 122 7.04 -3.20 -9.28
CA ASP A 122 7.25 -3.04 -10.72
C ASP A 122 8.34 -2.01 -11.03
N LYS A 123 8.38 -0.89 -10.29
CA LYS A 123 9.47 0.09 -10.39
C LYS A 123 10.81 -0.52 -9.98
N VAL A 124 10.83 -1.25 -8.86
CA VAL A 124 12.03 -1.93 -8.35
C VAL A 124 12.56 -2.92 -9.40
N ASN A 125 11.71 -3.72 -10.01
CA ASN A 125 12.10 -4.71 -11.02
C ASN A 125 12.50 -4.08 -12.36
N THR A 126 11.99 -2.88 -12.67
CA THR A 126 12.39 -2.11 -13.86
C THR A 126 13.77 -1.48 -13.69
N ASN A 127 14.12 -1.05 -12.47
CA ASN A 127 15.39 -0.39 -12.14
C ASN A 127 16.08 -1.01 -10.92
N PRO A 128 16.41 -2.31 -10.95
CA PRO A 128 16.91 -3.02 -9.78
C PRO A 128 18.29 -2.52 -9.33
N GLU A 129 19.08 -1.93 -10.23
CA GLU A 129 20.41 -1.40 -9.95
C GLU A 129 20.41 -0.24 -8.94
N THR A 130 19.28 0.46 -8.78
CA THR A 130 19.15 1.58 -7.83
C THR A 130 18.07 1.38 -6.78
N LEU A 131 17.01 0.63 -7.08
CA LEU A 131 15.83 0.53 -6.23
C LEU A 131 15.73 -0.79 -5.45
N LEU A 132 16.44 -1.84 -5.87
CA LEU A 132 16.34 -3.16 -5.22
C LEU A 132 16.99 -3.12 -3.83
N PRO A 133 16.27 -3.48 -2.76
CA PRO A 133 16.87 -3.58 -1.43
C PRO A 133 18.03 -4.57 -1.44
N LYS A 134 19.16 -4.15 -0.88
CA LYS A 134 20.44 -4.88 -0.91
C LYS A 134 20.33 -6.35 -0.48
N GLN A 135 19.42 -6.65 0.45
CA GLN A 135 19.20 -8.00 0.97
C GLN A 135 18.78 -9.00 -0.10
N PHE A 136 18.17 -8.56 -1.21
CA PHE A 136 17.82 -9.43 -2.34
C PHE A 136 19.04 -9.83 -3.19
N ASN A 137 20.18 -9.14 -3.04
CA ASN A 137 21.42 -9.43 -3.78
C ASN A 137 22.36 -10.40 -3.04
N THR A 138 22.00 -10.81 -1.81
CA THR A 138 22.77 -11.73 -0.96
C THR A 138 22.23 -13.14 -1.05
#